data_AF-A0A931AGX5-F1
#
_entry.id   AF-A0A931AGX5-F1
#
_cell.length_a   1.000
_cell.length_b   1.000
_cell.length_c   1.000
_cell.angle_alpha   90.00
_cell.angle_beta   90.00
_cell.angle_gamma   90.00
#
_symmetry.space_group_name_H-M   'P 1'
#
loop_
_entity.id
_entity.type
_entity.pdbx_description
1 polymer ?
#
loop_
_entity_poly.entity_id
_entity_poly.type
_entity_poly.pdbx_seq_one_letter_code
_entity_poly.pdbx_strand_id
1 'polypeptide(L)'
;MKVVLSGLGEQVGEDLVQAGAQFGQQIGADALIGVGQQVRHGSWAARLANQSGEPVAALLAEHRVQVGLHRRRADRRATTVGAAAKTCSGTSAHKELWIPAGTVSIVPHPHHLQAGTGPAVVFRSLSWDGFRRDTGGVMDLMERARDLKGELMEFAMSPRFGRAVSGAILDAFPGGMVNDEAVFSAALESFIYTQPLESGQTILQLFAETLSGSDRALLLGWSDCVQGIFESKRPYGDDGIVAFNHVDELTYRIRSNMGAEGITHLLAPGAVMVGGIVPVGDDWMISGASMGFPPEDAPAVLAGVRQLQMKNPKMVFRNPDKLEQARRLQAEQRDSFIDLYGSDLVVVPGNEVKQTMIAFYRHDYERAGNKGGPWTEPDLPDFPFTPDDKVAVIFDEEDGLGFYANFDVAHEVFANPALIIRQRYRDVVTGYLRGQDVTPVPLRRLAAQDPGKAGEVFRRLLKKKDFSWERDGEALLRKHKPDWFASPPLPRVIPV
;
A
#
# COMPACT_ATOMS: atom_id res chain seq x y z
N MET A 1 8.94 -15.92 -35.65
CA MET A 1 7.73 -15.85 -36.51
C MET A 1 7.03 -14.51 -36.24
N LYS A 2 6.17 -14.02 -37.14
CA LYS A 2 5.66 -12.62 -37.23
C LYS A 2 4.14 -12.69 -37.51
N VAL A 3 3.26 -11.71 -37.25
CA VAL A 3 3.35 -10.26 -36.96
C VAL A 3 2.16 -9.84 -36.03
N VAL A 4 2.16 -8.60 -35.49
CA VAL A 4 1.00 -7.82 -34.94
C VAL A 4 0.45 -8.22 -33.55
N LEU A 5 0.68 -7.37 -32.53
CA LEU A 5 -0.25 -7.07 -31.41
C LEU A 5 0.14 -5.71 -30.73
N SER A 6 0.08 -4.58 -31.45
CA SER A 6 0.30 -3.23 -30.87
C SER A 6 -0.86 -2.25 -31.07
N GLY A 7 -2.03 -2.79 -31.42
CA GLY A 7 -3.33 -2.09 -31.41
C GLY A 7 -4.42 -2.93 -30.73
N LEU A 8 -4.00 -3.93 -29.95
CA LEU A 8 -4.86 -4.89 -29.26
C LEU A 8 -4.56 -4.93 -27.75
N GLY A 9 -3.61 -4.15 -27.23
CA GLY A 9 -3.29 -4.13 -25.79
C GLY A 9 -4.39 -3.47 -24.94
N GLU A 10 -4.83 -2.26 -25.33
CA GLU A 10 -5.98 -1.60 -24.71
C GLU A 10 -7.29 -2.30 -25.06
N GLN A 11 -7.49 -2.66 -26.33
CA GLN A 11 -8.70 -3.35 -26.79
C GLN A 11 -8.89 -4.71 -26.10
N VAL A 12 -7.84 -5.56 -25.97
CA VAL A 12 -7.95 -6.85 -25.26
C VAL A 12 -8.04 -6.68 -23.74
N GLY A 13 -7.54 -5.57 -23.19
CA GLY A 13 -7.78 -5.22 -21.78
C GLY A 13 -9.26 -4.92 -21.52
N GLU A 14 -9.87 -4.06 -22.34
CA GLU A 14 -11.31 -3.77 -22.26
C GLU A 14 -12.17 -4.97 -22.69
N ASP A 15 -11.76 -5.73 -23.71
CA ASP A 15 -12.47 -6.93 -24.19
C ASP A 15 -12.35 -8.10 -23.20
N LEU A 16 -11.30 -8.20 -22.35
CA LEU A 16 -11.24 -9.20 -21.26
C LEU A 16 -12.09 -8.79 -20.07
N VAL A 17 -12.18 -7.49 -19.76
CA VAL A 17 -13.11 -6.97 -18.74
C VAL A 17 -14.57 -7.07 -19.22
N GLN A 18 -14.84 -6.78 -20.50
CA GLN A 18 -16.15 -6.99 -21.12
C GLN A 18 -16.48 -8.46 -21.32
N ALA A 19 -15.52 -9.33 -21.68
CA ALA A 19 -15.74 -10.77 -21.75
C ALA A 19 -16.02 -11.32 -20.35
N GLY A 20 -15.28 -10.93 -19.31
CA GLY A 20 -15.60 -11.28 -17.92
C GLY A 20 -17.03 -10.85 -17.52
N ALA A 21 -17.42 -9.63 -17.87
CA ALA A 21 -18.77 -9.12 -17.60
C ALA A 21 -19.87 -9.82 -18.43
N GLN A 22 -19.62 -10.14 -19.71
CA GLN A 22 -20.58 -10.84 -20.58
C GLN A 22 -20.68 -12.33 -20.24
N PHE A 23 -19.58 -13.00 -19.92
CA PHE A 23 -19.56 -14.41 -19.49
C PHE A 23 -20.26 -14.55 -18.12
N GLY A 24 -20.08 -13.59 -17.21
CA GLY A 24 -20.83 -13.49 -15.96
C GLY A 24 -22.35 -13.30 -16.18
N GLN A 25 -22.76 -12.46 -17.14
CA GLN A 25 -24.18 -12.32 -17.49
C GLN A 25 -24.76 -13.56 -18.20
N GLN A 26 -23.97 -14.24 -19.03
CA GLN A 26 -24.45 -15.38 -19.81
C GLN A 26 -24.57 -16.65 -18.96
N ILE A 27 -23.62 -16.91 -18.05
CA ILE A 27 -23.77 -17.96 -17.01
C ILE A 27 -24.92 -17.61 -16.05
N GLY A 28 -25.12 -16.33 -15.71
CA GLY A 28 -26.26 -15.87 -14.92
C GLY A 28 -27.63 -16.14 -15.55
N ALA A 29 -27.71 -16.18 -16.89
CA ALA A 29 -28.93 -16.49 -17.63
C ALA A 29 -29.20 -18.00 -17.71
N ASP A 30 -28.19 -18.82 -18.02
CA ASP A 30 -28.36 -20.27 -18.15
C ASP A 30 -28.49 -20.98 -16.79
N ALA A 31 -27.88 -20.45 -15.72
CA ALA A 31 -28.07 -20.96 -14.35
C ALA A 31 -29.52 -20.78 -13.83
N LEU A 32 -30.29 -19.84 -14.38
CA LEU A 32 -31.69 -19.58 -13.99
C LEU A 32 -32.70 -20.61 -14.52
N ILE A 33 -32.30 -21.52 -15.41
CA ILE A 33 -33.17 -22.59 -15.94
C ILE A 33 -32.86 -23.95 -15.28
N GLY A 34 -31.71 -24.09 -14.60
CA GLY A 34 -31.16 -25.39 -14.17
C GLY A 34 -31.28 -25.78 -12.69
N VAL A 35 -31.54 -24.86 -11.74
CA VAL A 35 -31.50 -25.17 -10.29
C VAL A 35 -32.76 -24.70 -9.55
N GLY A 36 -33.87 -25.39 -9.80
CA GLY A 36 -35.13 -25.17 -9.12
C GLY A 36 -35.41 -26.16 -7.99
N GLN A 37 -34.63 -26.18 -6.88
CA GLN A 37 -35.07 -26.56 -5.51
C GLN A 37 -33.92 -26.61 -4.48
N GLN A 38 -34.16 -26.01 -3.30
CA GLN A 38 -33.38 -26.12 -2.02
C GLN A 38 -31.91 -25.60 -2.08
N VAL A 39 -31.37 -24.87 -1.10
CA VAL A 39 -31.73 -24.63 0.32
C VAL A 39 -31.75 -23.12 0.64
N ARG A 40 -32.54 -22.70 1.65
CA ARG A 40 -32.66 -21.30 2.08
C ARG A 40 -31.52 -20.85 3.00
N HIS A 41 -30.50 -20.17 2.48
CA HIS A 41 -29.76 -19.15 3.24
C HIS A 41 -29.47 -17.94 2.33
N GLY A 42 -30.12 -16.81 2.61
CA GLY A 42 -30.09 -15.64 1.71
C GLY A 42 -28.77 -14.89 1.72
N SER A 43 -28.35 -14.40 0.56
CA SER A 43 -27.09 -13.68 0.36
C SER A 43 -26.97 -12.45 1.27
N TRP A 44 -25.72 -12.12 1.62
CA TRP A 44 -25.43 -11.03 2.57
C TRP A 44 -25.64 -9.65 1.94
N ALA A 45 -25.34 -9.51 0.64
CA ALA A 45 -25.66 -8.32 -0.17
C ALA A 45 -27.16 -7.98 -0.14
N ALA A 46 -28.04 -8.98 -0.21
CA ALA A 46 -29.50 -8.77 -0.11
C ALA A 46 -29.97 -8.38 1.30
N ARG A 47 -29.16 -8.60 2.35
CA ARG A 47 -29.45 -8.16 3.72
C ARG A 47 -29.02 -6.72 3.98
N LEU A 48 -27.86 -6.30 3.46
CA LEU A 48 -27.41 -4.90 3.52
C LEU A 48 -28.36 -3.96 2.76
N ALA A 49 -28.83 -4.37 1.58
CA ALA A 49 -29.81 -3.60 0.80
C ALA A 49 -31.19 -3.42 1.48
N ASN A 50 -31.49 -4.21 2.51
CA ASN A 50 -32.84 -4.33 3.08
C ASN A 50 -32.94 -3.85 4.56
N GLN A 51 -31.84 -3.36 5.14
CA GLN A 51 -31.82 -2.81 6.51
C GLN A 51 -31.76 -1.27 6.59
N SER A 52 -31.43 -0.56 5.51
CA SER A 52 -31.48 0.91 5.47
C SER A 52 -32.78 1.47 4.91
N GLY A 53 -33.49 0.75 4.03
CA GLY A 53 -34.70 1.23 3.36
C GLY A 53 -34.49 2.39 2.37
N GLU A 54 -33.26 2.89 2.23
CA GLU A 54 -32.88 3.97 1.34
C GLU A 54 -31.59 3.65 0.55
N PRO A 55 -31.48 4.10 -0.72
CA PRO A 55 -30.24 4.01 -1.48
C PRO A 55 -29.16 4.91 -0.87
N VAL A 56 -27.90 4.52 -1.03
CA VAL A 56 -26.71 5.23 -0.50
C VAL A 56 -26.67 6.73 -0.86
N ALA A 57 -27.35 7.14 -1.94
CA ALA A 57 -27.57 8.54 -2.31
C ALA A 57 -28.28 9.40 -1.24
N ALA A 58 -29.12 8.81 -0.37
CA ALA A 58 -29.88 9.54 0.65
C ALA A 58 -29.04 9.85 1.92
N LEU A 59 -28.12 8.95 2.29
CA LEU A 59 -27.09 9.18 3.31
C LEU A 59 -26.19 10.40 3.00
N LEU A 60 -26.08 10.77 1.72
CA LEU A 60 -25.36 11.97 1.25
C LEU A 60 -26.24 13.24 1.23
N ALA A 61 -27.56 13.12 1.38
CA ALA A 61 -28.50 14.24 1.33
C ALA A 61 -28.77 14.86 2.72
N GLU A 62 -28.90 14.05 3.77
CA GLU A 62 -29.22 14.54 5.14
C GLU A 62 -28.14 15.45 5.76
N HIS A 63 -26.92 15.48 5.22
CA HIS A 63 -25.84 16.34 5.73
C HIS A 63 -25.66 17.67 4.97
N ARG A 64 -26.64 18.04 4.11
CA ARG A 64 -26.80 19.39 3.58
C ARG A 64 -28.18 19.96 3.90
N VAL A 65 -28.31 20.56 5.10
CA VAL A 65 -28.94 21.87 5.41
C VAL A 65 -29.33 21.93 6.89
N GLN A 66 -28.52 22.63 7.69
CA GLN A 66 -29.00 23.46 8.80
C GLN A 66 -28.07 24.67 9.00
N VAL A 67 -28.19 25.64 8.09
CA VAL A 67 -27.90 27.06 8.38
C VAL A 67 -29.11 27.85 7.93
N GLY A 68 -30.01 28.14 8.86
CA GLY A 68 -31.21 28.93 8.58
C GLY A 68 -30.88 30.42 8.49
N LEU A 69 -31.43 31.11 7.49
CA LEU A 69 -31.48 32.57 7.48
C LEU A 69 -32.77 33.05 6.79
N HIS A 70 -33.62 33.72 7.55
CA HIS A 70 -34.88 34.29 7.08
C HIS A 70 -34.68 35.29 5.93
N ARG A 71 -35.53 35.22 4.90
CA ARG A 71 -35.83 36.38 4.04
C ARG A 71 -37.31 36.75 4.12
N ARG A 72 -37.59 38.00 4.52
CA ARG A 72 -38.89 38.63 4.32
C ARG A 72 -39.02 39.11 2.87
N ARG A 73 -40.25 39.13 2.36
CA ARG A 73 -40.62 39.72 1.05
C ARG A 73 -40.37 41.23 1.03
N ALA A 74 -39.93 41.75 -0.11
CA ALA A 74 -40.37 43.05 -0.63
C ALA A 74 -40.34 43.04 -2.17
N ASP A 75 -41.39 43.61 -2.74
CA ASP A 75 -41.92 43.49 -4.10
C ASP A 75 -41.33 44.55 -5.10
N ARG A 76 -41.60 44.36 -6.40
CA ARG A 76 -41.63 45.34 -7.53
C ARG A 76 -40.36 45.80 -8.28
N ARG A 77 -40.45 45.56 -9.62
CA ARG A 77 -40.21 46.47 -10.78
C ARG A 77 -38.80 47.07 -10.98
N ALA A 78 -38.30 47.33 -12.20
CA ALA A 78 -38.62 46.88 -13.57
C ALA A 78 -37.52 47.44 -14.52
N THR A 79 -37.58 47.06 -15.81
CA THR A 79 -37.11 47.84 -16.99
C THR A 79 -35.60 48.00 -17.30
N THR A 80 -35.22 47.35 -18.42
CA THR A 80 -34.56 47.94 -19.61
C THR A 80 -33.02 47.93 -19.77
N VAL A 81 -32.57 47.05 -20.68
CA VAL A 81 -31.59 47.23 -21.81
C VAL A 81 -30.34 48.10 -21.61
N GLY A 82 -29.18 47.56 -22.01
CA GLY A 82 -28.02 48.35 -22.42
C GLY A 82 -26.75 47.53 -22.65
N ALA A 83 -26.37 47.29 -23.92
CA ALA A 83 -25.10 46.66 -24.26
C ALA A 83 -23.95 47.68 -24.35
N ALA A 84 -22.71 47.27 -24.02
CA ALA A 84 -21.52 47.50 -24.85
C ALA A 84 -20.23 47.01 -24.16
N ALA A 85 -19.27 46.56 -24.96
CA ALA A 85 -17.96 46.09 -24.51
C ALA A 85 -17.01 47.22 -24.09
N LYS A 86 -16.02 46.90 -23.24
CA LYS A 86 -14.60 47.11 -23.56
C LYS A 86 -13.62 46.37 -22.62
N THR A 87 -12.38 46.34 -23.08
CA THR A 87 -11.26 45.50 -22.65
C THR A 87 -10.33 46.15 -21.62
N CYS A 88 -9.45 45.30 -21.06
CA CYS A 88 -8.12 45.58 -20.50
C CYS A 88 -7.97 45.86 -18.99
N SER A 89 -7.06 45.05 -18.41
CA SER A 89 -6.09 45.36 -17.33
C SER A 89 -6.59 45.78 -15.94
N GLY A 90 -5.97 45.21 -14.90
CA GLY A 90 -6.07 45.76 -13.54
C GLY A 90 -5.86 44.76 -12.41
N THR A 91 -4.61 44.48 -12.07
CA THR A 91 -4.20 43.95 -10.76
C THR A 91 -4.85 44.66 -9.57
N SER A 92 -5.32 43.92 -8.57
CA SER A 92 -5.00 44.18 -7.16
C SER A 92 -5.33 43.02 -6.24
N ALA A 93 -4.52 42.87 -5.20
CA ALA A 93 -4.69 41.88 -4.14
C ALA A 93 -5.70 42.36 -3.09
N HIS A 94 -6.26 41.41 -2.33
CA HIS A 94 -6.66 41.68 -0.95
C HIS A 94 -6.03 40.65 0.00
N LYS A 95 -5.44 41.18 1.07
CA LYS A 95 -5.02 40.42 2.26
C LYS A 95 -6.24 40.18 3.16
N GLU A 96 -6.07 39.22 4.08
CA GLU A 96 -6.63 39.10 5.44
C GLU A 96 -7.11 37.67 5.73
N LEU A 97 -7.07 37.15 6.95
CA LEU A 97 -6.16 37.38 8.08
C LEU A 97 -6.24 36.12 8.96
N TRP A 98 -5.11 35.68 9.53
CA TRP A 98 -5.05 34.44 10.32
C TRP A 98 -5.25 34.73 11.81
N ILE A 99 -6.13 33.97 12.49
CA ILE A 99 -6.04 33.72 13.94
C ILE A 99 -6.40 32.25 14.22
N PRO A 100 -5.49 31.43 14.78
CA PRO A 100 -5.81 30.07 15.23
C PRO A 100 -6.30 30.05 16.68
N ALA A 101 -7.25 29.17 16.99
CA ALA A 101 -7.62 28.85 18.38
C ALA A 101 -6.57 27.95 19.03
N GLY A 102 -6.31 28.16 20.33
CA GLY A 102 -5.13 27.64 21.02
C GLY A 102 -5.24 26.20 21.54
N THR A 103 -4.06 25.59 21.75
CA THR A 103 -3.88 24.34 22.47
C THR A 103 -3.85 24.58 23.98
N VAL A 104 -4.64 23.83 24.75
CA VAL A 104 -4.44 23.70 26.21
C VAL A 104 -3.78 22.35 26.48
N SER A 105 -2.57 22.39 27.05
CA SER A 105 -1.89 21.20 27.56
C SER A 105 -2.07 21.11 29.07
N ILE A 106 -2.30 19.90 29.59
CA ILE A 106 -2.13 19.59 31.01
C ILE A 106 -1.05 18.52 31.11
N VAL A 107 -0.05 18.78 31.95
CA VAL A 107 1.12 17.93 32.22
C VAL A 107 1.05 17.47 33.66
N PRO A 108 1.45 16.22 33.95
CA PRO A 108 2.25 15.96 35.15
C PRO A 108 3.68 15.51 34.81
N HIS A 109 4.61 15.84 35.70
CA HIS A 109 6.04 15.52 35.61
C HIS A 109 6.43 14.50 36.73
N PRO A 110 7.69 14.04 36.89
CA PRO A 110 7.96 12.60 36.86
C PRO A 110 8.51 12.05 38.19
N HIS A 111 8.75 10.74 38.22
CA HIS A 111 9.67 10.14 39.20
C HIS A 111 10.81 9.37 38.52
N HIS A 112 11.99 9.47 39.12
CA HIS A 112 13.26 8.87 38.69
C HIS A 112 13.24 7.33 38.72
N LEU A 113 14.06 6.71 37.87
CA LEU A 113 15.08 5.75 38.33
C LEU A 113 16.21 5.55 37.28
N GLN A 114 17.26 4.84 37.68
CA GLN A 114 18.63 5.01 37.16
C GLN A 114 18.98 4.16 35.92
N ALA A 115 20.09 4.53 35.28
CA ALA A 115 20.71 3.80 34.17
C ALA A 115 21.32 2.46 34.60
N GLY A 116 21.30 1.48 33.68
CA GLY A 116 22.02 0.22 33.75
C GLY A 116 22.50 -0.21 32.36
N THR A 117 23.67 -0.83 32.26
CA THR A 117 24.44 -1.00 31.02
C THR A 117 24.36 -2.41 30.40
N GLY A 118 23.93 -2.47 29.12
CA GLY A 118 24.17 -3.55 28.16
C GLY A 118 23.32 -4.84 28.30
N PRO A 119 23.45 -5.82 27.37
CA PRO A 119 24.16 -5.82 26.09
C PRO A 119 23.23 -6.00 24.87
N ALA A 120 23.79 -6.17 23.66
CA ALA A 120 23.05 -6.31 22.41
C ALA A 120 22.17 -7.57 22.33
N VAL A 121 20.95 -7.42 21.78
CA VAL A 121 20.02 -8.52 21.51
C VAL A 121 20.20 -9.02 20.08
N VAL A 122 20.76 -10.21 19.95
CA VAL A 122 20.69 -11.01 18.72
C VAL A 122 19.35 -11.74 18.71
N PHE A 123 18.55 -11.54 17.67
CA PHE A 123 17.35 -12.36 17.44
C PHE A 123 17.77 -13.80 17.07
N ARG A 124 17.89 -14.67 18.09
CA ARG A 124 17.85 -16.12 17.88
C ARG A 124 16.40 -16.57 17.74
N SER A 125 16.16 -17.45 16.78
CA SER A 125 14.90 -18.18 16.68
C SER A 125 14.64 -18.96 17.97
N LEU A 126 13.45 -18.78 18.54
CA LEU A 126 12.96 -19.63 19.62
C LEU A 126 12.36 -20.89 18.99
N SER A 127 13.05 -22.02 19.16
CA SER A 127 12.52 -23.34 18.78
C SER A 127 11.38 -23.72 19.73
N TRP A 128 10.19 -23.94 19.17
CA TRP A 128 8.97 -24.36 19.89
C TRP A 128 8.99 -25.85 20.29
N ASP A 129 10.14 -26.35 20.78
CA ASP A 129 10.28 -27.73 21.27
C ASP A 129 9.76 -27.86 22.71
N GLY A 130 8.44 -27.85 22.86
CA GLY A 130 7.81 -27.82 24.19
C GLY A 130 6.35 -28.22 24.30
N PHE A 131 5.66 -28.62 23.23
CA PHE A 131 4.25 -29.07 23.33
C PHE A 131 4.02 -30.43 22.66
N ARG A 132 3.86 -31.47 23.50
CA ARG A 132 3.74 -32.86 23.04
C ARG A 132 2.28 -33.28 23.01
N ARG A 133 1.70 -33.27 21.79
CA ARG A 133 0.44 -33.92 21.40
C ARG A 133 -0.71 -33.86 22.42
N ASP A 134 -1.56 -32.86 22.24
CA ASP A 134 -3.00 -33.09 22.40
C ASP A 134 -3.69 -32.85 21.07
N THR A 135 -4.27 -33.90 20.48
CA THR A 135 -5.03 -33.79 19.22
C THR A 135 -6.43 -33.18 19.42
N GLY A 136 -6.85 -32.90 20.66
CA GLY A 136 -8.09 -32.19 20.96
C GLY A 136 -8.02 -30.66 20.77
N GLY A 137 -6.83 -30.05 20.83
CA GLY A 137 -6.69 -28.58 20.87
C GLY A 137 -6.80 -27.84 19.53
N VAL A 138 -6.75 -28.55 18.39
CA VAL A 138 -6.65 -27.93 17.05
C VAL A 138 -8.01 -27.71 16.38
N MET A 139 -9.07 -28.42 16.80
CA MET A 139 -10.43 -28.12 16.35
C MET A 139 -11.01 -26.93 17.12
N ASP A 140 -10.78 -26.87 18.44
CA ASP A 140 -11.16 -25.75 19.33
C ASP A 140 -10.61 -24.40 18.82
N LEU A 141 -9.34 -24.37 18.38
CA LEU A 141 -8.71 -23.14 17.89
C LEU A 141 -9.29 -22.62 16.56
N MET A 142 -9.69 -23.51 15.63
CA MET A 142 -10.32 -23.09 14.37
C MET A 142 -11.76 -22.64 14.56
N GLU A 143 -12.51 -23.28 15.46
CA GLU A 143 -13.85 -22.81 15.84
C GLU A 143 -13.76 -21.44 16.53
N ARG A 144 -12.84 -21.25 17.49
CA ARG A 144 -12.64 -19.94 18.12
C ARG A 144 -12.18 -18.88 17.12
N ALA A 145 -11.31 -19.23 16.17
CA ALA A 145 -10.88 -18.33 15.11
C ALA A 145 -12.05 -17.89 14.19
N ARG A 146 -12.94 -18.82 13.83
CA ARG A 146 -14.17 -18.49 13.07
C ARG A 146 -15.04 -17.50 13.85
N ASP A 147 -15.25 -17.76 15.14
CA ASP A 147 -16.14 -16.95 15.97
C ASP A 147 -15.55 -15.54 16.21
N LEU A 148 -14.25 -15.44 16.51
CA LEU A 148 -13.51 -14.17 16.60
C LEU A 148 -13.53 -13.36 15.29
N LYS A 149 -13.53 -14.03 14.13
CA LYS A 149 -13.65 -13.37 12.81
C LYS A 149 -15.05 -12.76 12.61
N GLY A 150 -16.08 -13.41 13.15
CA GLY A 150 -17.43 -12.86 13.26
C GLY A 150 -17.48 -11.63 14.16
N GLU A 151 -16.99 -11.75 15.40
CA GLU A 151 -16.94 -10.64 16.37
C GLU A 151 -16.16 -9.42 15.83
N LEU A 152 -15.00 -9.65 15.19
CA LEU A 152 -14.19 -8.60 14.54
C LEU A 152 -14.97 -7.91 13.42
N MET A 153 -15.69 -8.65 12.58
CA MET A 153 -16.49 -8.10 11.49
C MET A 153 -17.65 -7.26 12.02
N GLU A 154 -18.36 -7.73 13.04
CA GLU A 154 -19.43 -6.95 13.70
C GLU A 154 -18.88 -5.67 14.35
N PHE A 155 -17.71 -5.74 14.99
CA PHE A 155 -17.02 -4.57 15.55
C PHE A 155 -16.61 -3.57 14.45
N ALA A 156 -16.01 -4.05 13.35
CA ALA A 156 -15.58 -3.24 12.21
C ALA A 156 -16.75 -2.54 11.52
N MET A 157 -17.88 -3.23 11.36
CA MET A 157 -19.08 -2.71 10.71
C MET A 157 -19.98 -1.89 11.64
N SER A 158 -19.57 -1.69 12.91
CA SER A 158 -20.34 -0.89 13.86
C SER A 158 -20.45 0.59 13.42
N PRO A 159 -21.54 1.32 13.77
CA PRO A 159 -21.75 2.71 13.35
C PRO A 159 -20.61 3.66 13.70
N ARG A 160 -19.80 3.33 14.71
CA ARG A 160 -18.57 4.05 15.10
C ARG A 160 -17.59 4.24 13.94
N PHE A 161 -17.48 3.25 13.06
CA PHE A 161 -16.50 3.25 11.97
C PHE A 161 -17.11 3.53 10.60
N GLY A 162 -18.43 3.79 10.50
CA GLY A 162 -19.14 3.95 9.24
C GLY A 162 -18.49 4.95 8.27
N ARG A 163 -17.97 6.09 8.76
CA ARG A 163 -17.22 7.05 7.93
C ARG A 163 -15.92 6.46 7.37
N ALA A 164 -15.18 5.69 8.17
CA ALA A 164 -13.91 5.10 7.76
C ALA A 164 -14.11 3.95 6.76
N VAL A 165 -15.13 3.11 6.99
CA VAL A 165 -15.60 2.09 6.04
C VAL A 165 -16.01 2.72 4.71
N SER A 166 -16.83 3.78 4.72
CA SER A 166 -17.19 4.52 3.51
C SER A 166 -15.98 5.16 2.82
N GLY A 167 -14.98 5.61 3.58
CA GLY A 167 -13.71 6.09 3.04
C GLY A 167 -12.97 5.01 2.26
N ALA A 168 -12.71 3.86 2.89
CA ALA A 168 -12.04 2.73 2.25
C ALA A 168 -12.79 2.22 0.98
N ILE A 169 -14.12 2.22 0.99
CA ILE A 169 -14.94 1.89 -0.18
C ILE A 169 -14.80 2.96 -1.28
N LEU A 170 -14.77 4.26 -0.95
CA LEU A 170 -14.57 5.33 -1.92
C LEU A 170 -13.14 5.36 -2.49
N ASP A 171 -12.14 4.99 -1.70
CA ASP A 171 -10.75 4.87 -2.17
C ASP A 171 -10.62 3.72 -3.18
N ALA A 172 -11.30 2.59 -2.94
CA ALA A 172 -11.35 1.46 -3.88
C ALA A 172 -12.27 1.71 -5.09
N PHE A 173 -13.35 2.47 -4.91
CA PHE A 173 -14.33 2.83 -5.95
C PHE A 173 -14.54 4.35 -5.99
N PRO A 174 -13.65 5.15 -6.62
CA PRO A 174 -13.76 6.62 -6.66
C PRO A 174 -15.05 7.16 -7.29
N GLY A 175 -15.75 6.35 -8.07
CA GLY A 175 -17.09 6.67 -8.62
C GLY A 175 -18.26 6.36 -7.68
N GLY A 176 -18.02 5.83 -6.48
CA GLY A 176 -19.04 5.47 -5.49
C GLY A 176 -19.93 4.27 -5.84
N MET A 177 -19.70 3.61 -6.97
CA MET A 177 -20.41 2.39 -7.39
C MET A 177 -19.51 1.18 -7.21
N VAL A 178 -19.92 0.26 -6.33
CA VAL A 178 -19.33 -1.08 -6.23
C VAL A 178 -19.79 -1.88 -7.45
N ASN A 179 -18.85 -2.15 -8.36
CA ASN A 179 -19.06 -2.91 -9.59
C ASN A 179 -18.30 -4.26 -9.62
N ASP A 180 -17.50 -4.54 -8.59
CA ASP A 180 -16.68 -5.74 -8.45
C ASP A 180 -16.69 -6.20 -6.98
N GLU A 181 -17.18 -7.41 -6.73
CA GLU A 181 -17.30 -7.99 -5.38
C GLU A 181 -15.95 -8.45 -4.80
N ALA A 182 -14.99 -8.82 -5.64
CA ALA A 182 -13.65 -9.22 -5.22
C ALA A 182 -12.83 -7.99 -4.79
N VAL A 183 -12.89 -6.90 -5.57
CA VAL A 183 -12.27 -5.61 -5.19
C VAL A 183 -12.90 -5.05 -3.92
N PHE A 184 -14.23 -5.14 -3.77
CA PHE A 184 -14.92 -4.73 -2.54
C PHE A 184 -14.47 -5.55 -1.32
N SER A 185 -14.39 -6.87 -1.47
CA SER A 185 -13.95 -7.76 -0.40
C SER A 185 -12.50 -7.48 0.01
N ALA A 186 -11.60 -7.31 -0.96
CA ALA A 186 -10.20 -6.97 -0.72
C ALA A 186 -10.03 -5.59 -0.06
N ALA A 187 -10.84 -4.60 -0.44
CA ALA A 187 -10.84 -3.28 0.20
C ALA A 187 -11.30 -3.36 1.66
N LEU A 188 -12.34 -4.14 1.96
CA LEU A 188 -12.84 -4.35 3.32
C LEU A 188 -11.85 -5.13 4.18
N GLU A 189 -11.17 -6.15 3.64
CA GLU A 189 -10.10 -6.85 4.34
C GLU A 189 -8.91 -5.94 4.65
N SER A 190 -8.47 -5.14 3.67
CA SER A 190 -7.41 -4.13 3.86
C SER A 190 -7.78 -3.16 4.99
N PHE A 191 -9.00 -2.64 4.98
CA PHE A 191 -9.54 -1.78 6.03
C PHE A 191 -9.49 -2.41 7.43
N ILE A 192 -9.85 -3.70 7.55
CA ILE A 192 -9.91 -4.40 8.84
C ILE A 192 -8.51 -4.73 9.38
N TYR A 193 -7.64 -5.29 8.52
CA TYR A 193 -6.37 -5.89 8.96
C TYR A 193 -5.19 -4.92 8.93
N THR A 194 -5.06 -4.10 7.90
CA THR A 194 -3.80 -3.41 7.56
C THR A 194 -3.89 -1.89 7.51
N GLN A 195 -5.07 -1.32 7.23
CA GLN A 195 -5.23 0.15 7.14
C GLN A 195 -5.24 0.79 8.54
N PRO A 196 -4.33 1.73 8.83
CA PRO A 196 -4.40 2.51 10.06
C PRO A 196 -5.52 3.56 9.97
N LEU A 197 -6.25 3.74 11.07
CA LEU A 197 -7.19 4.84 11.25
C LEU A 197 -6.44 6.16 11.55
N GLU A 198 -7.18 7.27 11.70
CA GLU A 198 -6.62 8.57 12.13
C GLU A 198 -5.85 8.50 13.48
N SER A 199 -6.14 7.49 14.32
CA SER A 199 -5.40 7.22 15.57
C SER A 199 -4.04 6.53 15.36
N GLY A 200 -3.70 6.10 14.15
CA GLY A 200 -2.53 5.29 13.83
C GLY A 200 -2.67 3.79 14.15
N GLN A 201 -3.82 3.36 14.70
CA GLN A 201 -4.11 1.94 14.98
C GLN A 201 -5.05 1.36 13.92
N THR A 202 -4.95 0.05 13.65
CA THR A 202 -5.90 -0.66 12.78
C THR A 202 -7.17 -1.08 13.54
N ILE A 203 -8.23 -1.45 12.82
CA ILE A 203 -9.47 -1.99 13.42
C ILE A 203 -9.17 -3.25 14.23
N LEU A 204 -8.37 -4.17 13.68
CA LEU A 204 -7.87 -5.36 14.37
C LEU A 204 -7.18 -5.03 15.70
N GLN A 205 -6.33 -3.99 15.73
CA GLN A 205 -5.62 -3.59 16.96
C GLN A 205 -6.58 -3.02 18.01
N LEU A 206 -7.55 -2.20 17.61
CA LEU A 206 -8.58 -1.67 18.51
C LEU A 206 -9.50 -2.77 19.06
N PHE A 207 -9.86 -3.76 18.24
CA PHE A 207 -10.64 -4.90 18.72
C PHE A 207 -9.82 -5.76 19.69
N ALA A 208 -8.52 -5.96 19.42
CA ALA A 208 -7.60 -6.68 20.31
C ALA A 208 -7.38 -6.03 21.69
N GLU A 209 -7.73 -4.76 21.88
CA GLU A 209 -7.75 -4.13 23.22
C GLU A 209 -8.95 -4.58 24.07
N THR A 210 -10.02 -5.10 23.46
CA THR A 210 -11.20 -5.62 24.17
C THR A 210 -11.02 -7.07 24.65
N LEU A 211 -10.03 -7.77 24.11
CA LEU A 211 -9.73 -9.18 24.37
C LEU A 211 -8.56 -9.35 25.34
N SER A 212 -8.40 -10.56 25.88
CA SER A 212 -7.26 -10.92 26.72
C SER A 212 -6.76 -12.34 26.41
N GLY A 213 -5.59 -12.71 26.93
CA GLY A 213 -5.06 -14.07 26.82
C GLY A 213 -4.82 -14.54 25.38
N SER A 214 -5.20 -15.79 25.10
CA SER A 214 -5.02 -16.48 23.83
C SER A 214 -5.75 -15.80 22.67
N ASP A 215 -6.98 -15.35 22.88
CA ASP A 215 -7.81 -14.73 21.83
C ASP A 215 -7.17 -13.44 21.31
N ARG A 216 -6.62 -12.63 22.23
CA ARG A 216 -5.87 -11.43 21.86
C ARG A 216 -4.61 -11.77 21.06
N ALA A 217 -3.90 -12.83 21.42
CA ALA A 217 -2.69 -13.25 20.71
C ALA A 217 -3.01 -13.80 19.31
N LEU A 218 -4.06 -14.62 19.19
CA LEU A 218 -4.57 -15.17 17.93
C LEU A 218 -5.01 -14.04 16.98
N LEU A 219 -5.85 -13.12 17.46
CA LEU A 219 -6.33 -11.98 16.70
C LEU A 219 -5.19 -11.07 16.24
N LEU A 220 -4.21 -10.78 17.10
CA LEU A 220 -3.03 -10.00 16.70
C LEU A 220 -2.16 -10.75 15.69
N GLY A 221 -2.15 -12.08 15.68
CA GLY A 221 -1.53 -12.89 14.64
C GLY A 221 -2.10 -12.59 13.24
N TRP A 222 -3.38 -12.22 13.12
CA TRP A 222 -4.01 -11.91 11.83
C TRP A 222 -3.55 -10.59 11.20
N SER A 223 -2.68 -9.81 11.87
CA SER A 223 -1.93 -8.75 11.16
C SER A 223 -0.96 -9.32 10.13
N ASP A 224 -0.58 -10.60 10.25
CA ASP A 224 0.20 -11.35 9.27
C ASP A 224 -0.69 -12.02 8.20
N CYS A 225 -1.68 -11.28 7.70
CA CYS A 225 -2.59 -11.73 6.65
C CYS A 225 -1.85 -11.85 5.30
N VAL A 226 -1.97 -13.00 4.63
CA VAL A 226 -1.35 -13.27 3.34
C VAL A 226 -2.43 -13.29 2.26
N GLN A 227 -2.40 -12.28 1.39
CA GLN A 227 -3.14 -12.29 0.13
C GLN A 227 -2.32 -13.05 -0.92
N GLY A 228 -2.96 -13.82 -1.80
CA GLY A 228 -2.21 -14.65 -2.75
C GLY A 228 -3.05 -15.35 -3.81
N ILE A 229 -2.33 -16.15 -4.62
CA ILE A 229 -2.87 -17.02 -5.65
C ILE A 229 -2.35 -18.43 -5.33
N PHE A 230 -3.18 -19.21 -4.65
CA PHE A 230 -2.80 -20.46 -4.01
C PHE A 230 -3.24 -21.65 -4.87
N GLU A 231 -2.29 -22.38 -5.43
CA GLU A 231 -2.57 -23.61 -6.18
C GLU A 231 -2.54 -24.81 -5.24
N SER A 232 -3.67 -25.51 -5.11
CA SER A 232 -3.83 -26.73 -4.34
C SER A 232 -2.92 -27.84 -4.87
N LYS A 233 -2.07 -28.39 -4.00
CA LYS A 233 -1.17 -29.50 -4.34
C LYS A 233 -1.70 -30.84 -3.86
N ARG A 234 -2.40 -30.86 -2.72
CA ARG A 234 -3.05 -32.05 -2.13
C ARG A 234 -3.99 -31.67 -0.99
N PRO A 235 -5.00 -32.51 -0.66
CA PRO A 235 -5.76 -32.40 0.58
C PRO A 235 -4.89 -32.46 1.85
N TYR A 236 -5.43 -31.89 2.94
CA TYR A 236 -4.83 -31.86 4.28
C TYR A 236 -5.93 -31.86 5.35
N GLY A 237 -6.07 -32.97 6.08
CA GLY A 237 -7.22 -33.19 6.96
C GLY A 237 -8.53 -33.33 6.16
N ASP A 238 -9.65 -33.16 6.85
CA ASP A 238 -10.99 -33.26 6.24
C ASP A 238 -11.49 -31.91 5.70
N ASP A 239 -10.86 -30.79 6.08
CA ASP A 239 -11.29 -29.42 5.82
C ASP A 239 -10.17 -28.49 5.30
N GLY A 240 -9.05 -29.05 4.85
CA GLY A 240 -7.90 -28.29 4.37
C GLY A 240 -7.19 -28.84 3.14
N ILE A 241 -6.24 -28.03 2.66
CA ILE A 241 -5.33 -28.30 1.54
C ILE A 241 -3.90 -27.88 1.91
N VAL A 242 -2.91 -28.53 1.30
CA VAL A 242 -1.57 -27.95 1.12
C VAL A 242 -1.55 -27.23 -0.21
N ALA A 243 -1.30 -25.93 -0.20
CA ALA A 243 -1.28 -25.10 -1.40
C ALA A 243 0.02 -24.31 -1.53
N PHE A 244 0.46 -24.06 -2.76
CA PHE A 244 1.61 -23.22 -3.09
C PHE A 244 1.10 -21.84 -3.52
N ASN A 245 1.54 -20.78 -2.85
CA ASN A 245 1.21 -19.42 -3.25
C ASN A 245 2.18 -18.95 -4.34
N HIS A 246 1.67 -18.66 -5.53
CA HIS A 246 2.50 -18.22 -6.65
C HIS A 246 3.03 -16.78 -6.48
N VAL A 247 2.55 -16.01 -5.50
CA VAL A 247 3.02 -14.62 -5.27
C VAL A 247 4.32 -14.58 -4.47
N ASP A 248 4.41 -15.32 -3.36
CA ASP A 248 5.60 -15.40 -2.49
C ASP A 248 6.43 -16.69 -2.71
N GLU A 249 5.91 -17.67 -3.45
CA GLU A 249 6.51 -18.99 -3.66
C GLU A 249 6.68 -19.84 -2.38
N LEU A 250 5.85 -19.58 -1.37
CA LEU A 250 5.78 -20.38 -0.13
C LEU A 250 4.62 -21.39 -0.18
N THR A 251 4.74 -22.43 0.66
CA THR A 251 3.72 -23.49 0.80
C THR A 251 2.98 -23.36 2.13
N TYR A 252 1.65 -23.40 2.06
CA TYR A 252 0.75 -23.16 3.18
C TYR A 252 -0.14 -24.38 3.44
N ARG A 253 -0.46 -24.62 4.72
CA ARG A 253 -1.51 -25.57 5.16
C ARG A 253 -2.76 -24.76 5.44
N ILE A 254 -3.67 -24.71 4.46
CA ILE A 254 -4.87 -23.85 4.49
C ILE A 254 -6.07 -24.71 4.89
N ARG A 255 -6.89 -24.23 5.82
CA ARG A 255 -8.13 -24.87 6.30
C ARG A 255 -9.31 -23.92 6.17
N SER A 256 -10.49 -24.48 5.97
CA SER A 256 -11.75 -23.73 5.88
C SER A 256 -12.31 -23.41 7.26
N ASN A 257 -12.74 -22.16 7.46
CA ASN A 257 -13.60 -21.81 8.61
C ASN A 257 -15.07 -22.27 8.41
N MET A 258 -15.41 -22.85 7.26
CA MET A 258 -16.71 -23.45 6.95
C MET A 258 -16.67 -25.00 6.95
N GLY A 259 -15.55 -25.61 7.36
CA GLY A 259 -15.36 -27.05 7.28
C GLY A 259 -15.21 -27.56 5.84
N ALA A 260 -15.36 -28.88 5.65
CA ALA A 260 -15.11 -29.56 4.38
C ALA A 260 -15.83 -28.93 3.17
N GLU A 261 -17.09 -28.53 3.33
CA GLU A 261 -17.90 -27.94 2.26
C GLU A 261 -17.24 -26.69 1.64
N GLY A 262 -16.59 -25.87 2.47
CA GLY A 262 -15.96 -24.61 2.07
C GLY A 262 -14.69 -24.76 1.22
N ILE A 263 -14.13 -25.95 1.11
CA ILE A 263 -12.94 -26.23 0.26
C ILE A 263 -13.14 -27.36 -0.74
N THR A 264 -14.35 -27.94 -0.87
CA THR A 264 -14.63 -29.06 -1.78
C THR A 264 -14.09 -28.83 -3.21
N HIS A 265 -14.23 -27.59 -3.70
CA HIS A 265 -13.78 -27.16 -5.03
C HIS A 265 -12.25 -26.97 -5.15
N LEU A 266 -11.52 -26.90 -4.04
CA LEU A 266 -10.06 -26.81 -3.97
C LEU A 266 -9.39 -28.16 -3.66
N LEU A 267 -10.14 -29.22 -3.37
CA LEU A 267 -9.59 -30.56 -3.10
C LEU A 267 -8.91 -31.19 -4.33
N ALA A 268 -9.27 -30.75 -5.54
CA ALA A 268 -8.63 -31.18 -6.77
C ALA A 268 -7.20 -30.58 -6.89
N PRO A 269 -6.15 -31.40 -7.04
CA PRO A 269 -4.81 -30.90 -7.31
C PRO A 269 -4.78 -30.05 -8.59
N GLY A 270 -4.11 -28.89 -8.53
CA GLY A 270 -4.09 -27.89 -9.59
C GLY A 270 -5.21 -26.84 -9.51
N ALA A 271 -6.24 -27.03 -8.66
CA ALA A 271 -7.25 -26.00 -8.42
C ALA A 271 -6.61 -24.77 -7.76
N VAL A 272 -7.06 -23.57 -8.12
CA VAL A 272 -6.47 -22.30 -7.67
C VAL A 272 -7.46 -21.51 -6.82
N MET A 273 -7.01 -20.99 -5.68
CA MET A 273 -7.73 -20.03 -4.86
C MET A 273 -7.09 -18.65 -4.96
N VAL A 274 -7.88 -17.62 -5.24
CA VAL A 274 -7.48 -16.21 -5.12
C VAL A 274 -8.17 -15.61 -3.90
N GLY A 275 -7.41 -15.05 -2.96
CA GLY A 275 -7.96 -14.44 -1.74
C GLY A 275 -6.94 -14.31 -0.61
N GLY A 276 -7.44 -14.14 0.62
CA GLY A 276 -6.63 -14.00 1.83
C GLY A 276 -6.58 -15.27 2.70
N ILE A 277 -5.49 -15.42 3.46
CA ILE A 277 -5.37 -16.38 4.57
C ILE A 277 -4.76 -15.70 5.81
N VAL A 278 -5.17 -16.12 7.00
CA VAL A 278 -4.65 -15.63 8.29
C VAL A 278 -4.14 -16.80 9.15
N PRO A 279 -3.11 -16.60 9.99
CA PRO A 279 -2.54 -17.69 10.79
C PRO A 279 -3.46 -18.10 11.95
N VAL A 280 -3.57 -19.41 12.19
CA VAL A 280 -4.33 -20.00 13.29
C VAL A 280 -3.54 -21.20 13.83
N GLY A 281 -2.69 -20.94 14.83
CA GLY A 281 -1.71 -21.93 15.31
C GLY A 281 -0.64 -22.17 14.24
N ASP A 282 -0.35 -23.44 13.95
CA ASP A 282 0.62 -23.82 12.90
C ASP A 282 -0.01 -23.93 11.49
N ASP A 283 -1.33 -23.76 11.38
CA ASP A 283 -2.11 -23.81 10.14
C ASP A 283 -2.63 -22.41 9.77
N TRP A 284 -3.22 -22.30 8.58
CA TRP A 284 -3.76 -21.06 8.02
C TRP A 284 -5.26 -21.20 7.76
N MET A 285 -6.04 -20.15 8.06
CA MET A 285 -7.49 -20.11 7.86
C MET A 285 -7.83 -19.18 6.70
N ILE A 286 -8.78 -19.57 5.84
CA ILE A 286 -9.27 -18.70 4.76
C ILE A 286 -9.89 -17.42 5.32
N SER A 287 -9.43 -16.27 4.82
CA SER A 287 -9.94 -14.95 5.13
C SER A 287 -10.74 -14.34 3.97
N GLY A 288 -11.71 -13.47 4.31
CA GLY A 288 -12.49 -12.73 3.32
C GLY A 288 -13.36 -13.60 2.41
N ALA A 289 -13.65 -13.04 1.23
CA ALA A 289 -14.19 -13.78 0.10
C ALA A 289 -13.03 -14.32 -0.75
N SER A 290 -12.99 -15.64 -0.93
CA SER A 290 -12.02 -16.32 -1.79
C SER A 290 -12.69 -16.82 -3.06
N MET A 291 -12.10 -16.57 -4.22
CA MET A 291 -12.54 -17.15 -5.49
C MET A 291 -11.77 -18.43 -5.77
N GLY A 292 -12.50 -19.53 -5.96
CA GLY A 292 -11.94 -20.83 -6.35
C GLY A 292 -12.13 -21.11 -7.84
N PHE A 293 -11.06 -21.58 -8.48
CA PHE A 293 -10.99 -21.89 -9.90
C PHE A 293 -10.56 -23.36 -10.08
N PRO A 294 -11.19 -24.11 -10.99
CA PRO A 294 -10.80 -25.49 -11.25
C PRO A 294 -9.46 -25.56 -12.02
N PRO A 295 -8.79 -26.73 -12.07
CA PRO A 295 -7.45 -26.86 -12.66
C PRO A 295 -7.33 -26.42 -14.12
N GLU A 296 -8.41 -26.52 -14.90
CA GLU A 296 -8.47 -26.08 -16.30
C GLU A 296 -8.33 -24.56 -16.48
N ASP A 297 -8.80 -23.76 -15.51
CA ASP A 297 -8.73 -22.29 -15.54
C ASP A 297 -7.43 -21.76 -14.92
N ALA A 298 -6.70 -22.59 -14.17
CA ALA A 298 -5.47 -22.22 -13.47
C ALA A 298 -4.45 -21.48 -14.37
N PRO A 299 -4.17 -21.87 -15.63
CA PRO A 299 -3.24 -21.14 -16.49
C PRO A 299 -3.64 -19.68 -16.76
N ALA A 300 -4.94 -19.39 -16.87
CA ALA A 300 -5.45 -18.04 -17.08
C ALA A 300 -5.30 -17.17 -15.83
N VAL A 301 -5.61 -17.74 -14.65
CA VAL A 301 -5.43 -17.05 -13.35
C VAL A 301 -3.95 -16.78 -13.07
N LEU A 302 -3.08 -17.78 -13.31
CA LEU A 302 -1.65 -17.68 -13.04
C LEU A 302 -0.91 -16.71 -13.97
N ALA A 303 -1.44 -16.43 -15.16
CA ALA A 303 -0.88 -15.41 -16.06
C ALA A 303 -0.82 -14.00 -15.43
N GLY A 304 -1.70 -13.71 -14.45
CA GLY A 304 -1.72 -12.44 -13.72
C GLY A 304 -0.64 -12.30 -12.62
N VAL A 305 -0.03 -13.40 -12.16
CA VAL A 305 0.87 -13.42 -10.99
C VAL A 305 1.99 -12.38 -11.11
N ARG A 306 2.70 -12.35 -12.25
CA ARG A 306 3.81 -11.42 -12.46
C ARG A 306 3.36 -9.95 -12.36
N GLN A 307 2.18 -9.61 -12.88
CA GLN A 307 1.66 -8.24 -12.78
C GLN A 307 1.29 -7.89 -11.33
N LEU A 308 0.74 -8.85 -10.58
CA LEU A 308 0.43 -8.69 -9.15
C LEU A 308 1.69 -8.48 -8.31
N GLN A 309 2.73 -9.28 -8.54
CA GLN A 309 4.05 -9.13 -7.89
C GLN A 309 4.66 -7.75 -8.18
N MET A 310 4.67 -7.30 -9.45
CA MET A 310 5.20 -5.99 -9.83
C MET A 310 4.40 -4.82 -9.21
N LYS A 311 3.08 -4.95 -9.08
CA LYS A 311 2.23 -3.94 -8.41
C LYS A 311 2.39 -3.94 -6.89
N ASN A 312 2.66 -5.10 -6.28
CA ASN A 312 2.77 -5.27 -4.83
C ASN A 312 4.07 -6.00 -4.42
N PRO A 313 5.27 -5.41 -4.60
CA PRO A 313 6.55 -6.09 -4.36
C PRO A 313 6.70 -6.64 -2.94
N LYS A 314 6.07 -5.99 -1.96
CA LYS A 314 6.10 -6.40 -0.54
C LYS A 314 5.58 -7.82 -0.31
N MET A 315 4.66 -8.31 -1.15
CA MET A 315 4.10 -9.66 -1.04
C MET A 315 5.16 -10.73 -1.33
N VAL A 316 6.02 -10.50 -2.33
CA VAL A 316 7.09 -11.44 -2.72
C VAL A 316 8.11 -11.62 -1.58
N PHE A 317 8.46 -10.53 -0.91
CA PHE A 317 9.49 -10.50 0.12
C PHE A 317 9.05 -11.10 1.47
N ARG A 318 7.84 -11.65 1.55
CA ARG A 318 7.47 -12.59 2.63
C ARG A 318 8.37 -13.82 2.62
N ASN A 319 8.81 -14.25 1.44
CA ASN A 319 9.78 -15.32 1.27
C ASN A 319 11.20 -14.78 1.53
N PRO A 320 11.90 -15.27 2.57
CA PRO A 320 13.22 -14.75 2.94
C PRO A 320 14.26 -15.02 1.85
N ASP A 321 14.17 -16.15 1.14
CA ASP A 321 15.11 -16.52 0.07
C ASP A 321 14.96 -15.57 -1.13
N LYS A 322 13.71 -15.18 -1.46
CA LYS A 322 13.43 -14.15 -2.47
C LYS A 322 13.91 -12.77 -2.02
N LEU A 323 13.77 -12.41 -0.75
CA LEU A 323 14.31 -11.15 -0.21
C LEU A 323 15.84 -11.11 -0.25
N GLU A 324 16.52 -12.20 0.09
CA GLU A 324 17.98 -12.32 -0.02
C GLU A 324 18.44 -12.26 -1.48
N GLN A 325 17.77 -12.99 -2.38
CA GLN A 325 18.03 -12.94 -3.82
C GLN A 325 17.85 -11.52 -4.37
N ALA A 326 16.79 -10.81 -3.96
CA ALA A 326 16.53 -9.43 -4.35
C ALA A 326 17.61 -8.46 -3.85
N ARG A 327 18.09 -8.64 -2.62
CA ARG A 327 19.24 -7.89 -2.07
C ARG A 327 20.51 -8.10 -2.88
N ARG A 328 20.82 -9.35 -3.24
CA ARG A 328 21.98 -9.66 -4.08
C ARG A 328 21.87 -9.00 -5.46
N LEU A 329 20.71 -9.14 -6.13
CA LEU A 329 20.47 -8.49 -7.42
C LEU A 329 20.58 -6.96 -7.34
N GLN A 330 20.07 -6.34 -6.27
CA GLN A 330 20.19 -4.90 -6.05
C GLN A 330 21.66 -4.47 -5.88
N ALA A 331 22.47 -5.24 -5.15
CA ALA A 331 23.91 -4.99 -5.01
C ALA A 331 24.67 -5.17 -6.33
N GLU A 332 24.39 -6.24 -7.08
CA GLU A 332 24.97 -6.49 -8.41
C GLU A 332 24.66 -5.35 -9.40
N GLN A 333 23.41 -4.87 -9.42
CA GLN A 333 22.96 -3.72 -10.19
C GLN A 333 23.59 -2.40 -9.73
N ARG A 334 23.77 -2.20 -8.41
CA ARG A 334 24.46 -1.02 -7.87
C ARG A 334 25.92 -0.98 -8.31
N ASP A 335 26.63 -2.11 -8.25
CA ASP A 335 28.01 -2.21 -8.74
C ASP A 335 28.09 -1.92 -10.25
N SER A 336 27.07 -2.34 -11.01
CA SER A 336 26.90 -2.07 -12.44
C SER A 336 26.75 -0.57 -12.72
N PHE A 337 25.95 0.12 -11.91
CA PHE A 337 25.77 1.57 -11.97
C PHE A 337 27.07 2.32 -11.63
N ILE A 338 27.81 1.84 -10.63
CA ILE A 338 29.11 2.40 -10.21
C ILE A 338 30.17 2.19 -11.30
N ASP A 339 30.23 1.02 -11.95
CA ASP A 339 31.17 0.75 -13.04
C ASP A 339 30.95 1.69 -14.24
N LEU A 340 29.67 1.92 -14.61
CA LEU A 340 29.30 2.82 -15.71
C LEU A 340 29.55 4.31 -15.40
N TYR A 341 29.19 4.79 -14.20
CA TYR A 341 29.21 6.23 -13.87
C TYR A 341 30.37 6.65 -12.95
N GLY A 342 31.20 5.72 -12.48
CA GLY A 342 32.28 5.94 -11.52
C GLY A 342 31.80 6.30 -10.10
N SER A 343 30.50 6.20 -9.84
CA SER A 343 29.82 6.70 -8.63
C SER A 343 28.43 6.07 -8.52
N ASP A 344 27.92 5.89 -7.30
CA ASP A 344 26.54 5.50 -7.01
C ASP A 344 25.56 6.70 -7.04
N LEU A 345 26.04 7.86 -7.49
CA LEU A 345 25.26 9.08 -7.72
C LEU A 345 25.75 9.77 -9.00
N VAL A 346 24.82 10.09 -9.90
CA VAL A 346 25.02 11.00 -11.03
C VAL A 346 23.93 12.09 -11.02
N VAL A 347 24.26 13.30 -11.48
CA VAL A 347 23.29 14.40 -11.60
C VAL A 347 23.16 14.79 -13.07
N VAL A 348 21.95 14.69 -13.61
CA VAL A 348 21.65 14.95 -15.03
C VAL A 348 20.49 15.96 -15.19
N PRO A 349 20.38 16.64 -16.34
CA PRO A 349 19.15 17.33 -16.74
C PRO A 349 17.95 16.38 -16.75
N GLY A 350 16.75 16.86 -16.39
CA GLY A 350 15.55 16.03 -16.29
C GLY A 350 15.17 15.29 -17.58
N ASN A 351 15.43 15.90 -18.74
CA ASN A 351 15.22 15.30 -20.06
C ASN A 351 16.26 14.22 -20.44
N GLU A 352 17.38 14.12 -19.71
CA GLU A 352 18.42 13.10 -19.94
C GLU A 352 18.26 11.86 -19.04
N VAL A 353 17.33 11.88 -18.07
CA VAL A 353 17.09 10.76 -17.13
C VAL A 353 16.73 9.46 -17.86
N LYS A 354 15.85 9.51 -18.88
CA LYS A 354 15.46 8.31 -19.64
C LYS A 354 16.65 7.69 -20.38
N GLN A 355 17.48 8.50 -21.03
CA GLN A 355 18.70 8.05 -21.71
C GLN A 355 19.75 7.50 -20.73
N THR A 356 19.89 8.14 -19.56
CA THR A 356 20.73 7.66 -18.47
C THR A 356 20.30 6.26 -18.04
N MET A 357 19.00 6.05 -17.80
CA MET A 357 18.47 4.74 -17.41
C MET A 357 18.64 3.67 -18.50
N ILE A 358 18.43 4.01 -19.77
CA ILE A 358 18.67 3.08 -20.89
C ILE A 358 20.14 2.67 -20.96
N ALA A 359 21.07 3.62 -20.80
CA ALA A 359 22.51 3.32 -20.79
C ALA A 359 22.90 2.40 -19.62
N PHE A 360 22.35 2.64 -18.42
CA PHE A 360 22.52 1.78 -17.25
C PHE A 360 22.02 0.36 -17.50
N TYR A 361 20.75 0.17 -17.87
CA TYR A 361 20.19 -1.17 -18.08
C TYR A 361 20.90 -1.94 -19.19
N ARG A 362 21.37 -1.23 -20.22
CA ARG A 362 22.18 -1.83 -21.28
C ARG A 362 23.54 -2.31 -20.77
N HIS A 363 24.24 -1.48 -19.99
CA HIS A 363 25.51 -1.87 -19.39
C HIS A 363 25.34 -3.09 -18.46
N ASP A 364 24.27 -3.10 -17.64
CA ASP A 364 23.95 -4.22 -16.75
C ASP A 364 23.72 -5.53 -17.51
N TYR A 365 22.97 -5.45 -18.61
CA TYR A 365 22.73 -6.57 -19.52
C TYR A 365 24.01 -7.09 -20.20
N GLU A 366 24.85 -6.18 -20.70
CA GLU A 366 26.12 -6.51 -21.34
C GLU A 366 27.10 -7.13 -20.32
N ARG A 367 27.15 -6.62 -19.08
CA ARG A 367 27.92 -7.15 -17.93
C ARG A 367 27.44 -8.53 -17.47
N ALA A 368 26.14 -8.81 -17.52
CA ALA A 368 25.57 -10.13 -17.26
C ALA A 368 25.92 -11.18 -18.34
N GLY A 369 26.53 -10.77 -19.45
CA GLY A 369 27.03 -11.64 -20.51
C GLY A 369 25.98 -12.05 -21.55
N ASN A 370 24.98 -11.20 -21.81
CA ASN A 370 23.96 -11.39 -22.86
C ASN A 370 23.15 -12.71 -22.75
N LYS A 371 23.04 -13.29 -21.56
CA LYS A 371 22.39 -14.61 -21.33
C LYS A 371 20.91 -14.66 -21.75
N GLY A 372 20.26 -13.51 -21.92
CA GLY A 372 18.87 -13.36 -22.37
C GLY A 372 18.65 -13.29 -23.89
N GLY A 373 19.70 -13.35 -24.72
CA GLY A 373 19.61 -13.24 -26.19
C GLY A 373 20.18 -11.93 -26.73
N PRO A 374 19.52 -11.23 -27.69
CA PRO A 374 19.89 -9.88 -28.09
C PRO A 374 19.33 -8.84 -27.13
N TRP A 375 20.07 -7.75 -26.90
CA TRP A 375 19.56 -6.58 -26.16
C TRP A 375 18.26 -6.06 -26.78
N THR A 376 17.26 -5.88 -25.94
CA THR A 376 16.00 -5.20 -26.27
C THR A 376 15.86 -4.03 -25.30
N GLU A 377 15.67 -2.83 -25.83
CA GLU A 377 15.52 -1.63 -25.02
C GLU A 377 14.26 -1.74 -24.14
N PRO A 378 14.35 -1.54 -22.82
CA PRO A 378 13.19 -1.64 -21.93
C PRO A 378 12.25 -0.47 -22.17
N ASP A 379 10.95 -0.74 -22.16
CA ASP A 379 9.93 0.31 -22.16
C ASP A 379 9.94 1.00 -20.78
N LEU A 380 10.56 2.17 -20.71
CA LEU A 380 10.63 2.97 -19.50
C LEU A 380 9.53 4.04 -19.49
N PRO A 381 8.85 4.25 -18.35
CA PRO A 381 7.85 5.30 -18.23
C PRO A 381 8.46 6.67 -18.52
N ASP A 382 7.62 7.61 -18.96
CA ASP A 382 8.06 8.99 -19.08
C ASP A 382 8.23 9.60 -17.69
N PHE A 383 9.44 10.08 -17.42
CA PHE A 383 9.79 10.68 -16.14
C PHE A 383 9.20 12.10 -16.06
N PRO A 384 8.53 12.49 -14.95
CA PRO A 384 7.85 13.78 -14.83
C PRO A 384 8.81 14.94 -14.51
N PHE A 385 9.96 14.99 -15.19
CA PHE A 385 11.01 15.99 -14.99
C PHE A 385 11.11 16.93 -16.20
N THR A 386 11.38 18.20 -15.94
CA THR A 386 11.58 19.22 -16.97
C THR A 386 13.06 19.33 -17.37
N PRO A 387 13.39 19.91 -18.54
CA PRO A 387 14.80 20.14 -18.93
C PRO A 387 15.59 21.03 -17.95
N ASP A 388 14.90 21.90 -17.21
CA ASP A 388 15.49 22.80 -16.21
C ASP A 388 15.79 22.09 -14.88
N ASP A 389 15.14 20.96 -14.59
CA ASP A 389 15.41 20.17 -13.38
C ASP A 389 16.82 19.56 -13.44
N LYS A 390 17.57 19.67 -12.35
CA LYS A 390 18.74 18.82 -12.08
C LYS A 390 18.31 17.66 -11.19
N VAL A 391 18.31 16.47 -11.78
CA VAL A 391 17.86 15.24 -11.14
C VAL A 391 19.09 14.46 -10.72
N ALA A 392 19.23 14.21 -9.41
CA ALA A 392 20.15 13.19 -8.94
C ALA A 392 19.51 11.81 -9.12
N VAL A 393 20.20 10.94 -9.85
CA VAL A 393 19.94 9.51 -9.89
C VAL A 393 20.91 8.88 -8.88
N ILE A 394 20.38 8.32 -7.80
CA ILE A 394 21.16 7.72 -6.70
C ILE A 394 20.82 6.25 -6.61
N PHE A 395 21.84 5.40 -6.61
CA PHE A 395 21.71 3.97 -6.35
C PHE A 395 22.16 3.68 -4.92
N ASP A 396 21.24 3.81 -3.97
CA ASP A 396 21.49 3.53 -2.56
C ASP A 396 21.58 2.02 -2.28
N GLU A 397 22.38 1.63 -1.29
CA GLU A 397 22.59 0.22 -0.94
C GLU A 397 21.33 -0.40 -0.30
N GLU A 398 20.66 0.33 0.60
CA GLU A 398 19.47 -0.15 1.31
C GLU A 398 18.19 0.15 0.54
N ASP A 399 18.04 1.39 0.05
CA ASP A 399 16.82 1.93 -0.56
C ASP A 399 16.74 1.71 -2.08
N GLY A 400 17.85 1.31 -2.70
CA GLY A 400 17.97 1.05 -4.13
C GLY A 400 18.01 2.32 -4.99
N LEU A 401 17.59 2.19 -6.25
CA LEU A 401 17.58 3.28 -7.21
C LEU A 401 16.46 4.30 -6.90
N GLY A 402 16.83 5.59 -6.81
CA GLY A 402 15.91 6.71 -6.60
C GLY A 402 16.26 7.95 -7.42
N PHE A 403 15.24 8.78 -7.69
CA PHE A 403 15.33 9.98 -8.53
C PHE A 403 14.92 11.22 -7.74
N TYR A 404 15.79 12.24 -7.69
CA TYR A 404 15.59 13.42 -6.83
C TYR A 404 15.77 14.71 -7.64
N ALA A 405 14.66 15.35 -8.01
CA ALA A 405 14.67 16.62 -8.75
C ALA A 405 15.13 17.80 -7.88
N ASN A 406 15.57 18.88 -8.53
CA ASN A 406 16.12 20.10 -7.90
C ASN A 406 17.30 19.83 -6.94
N PHE A 407 18.11 18.80 -7.24
CA PHE A 407 19.23 18.39 -6.40
C PHE A 407 20.36 19.42 -6.38
N ASP A 408 20.51 20.20 -7.45
CA ASP A 408 21.42 21.37 -7.51
C ASP A 408 21.06 22.42 -6.44
N VAL A 409 19.77 22.73 -6.30
CA VAL A 409 19.25 23.67 -5.28
C VAL A 409 19.48 23.13 -3.88
N ALA A 410 19.23 21.84 -3.67
CA ALA A 410 19.47 21.18 -2.40
C ALA A 410 20.98 21.18 -2.04
N HIS A 411 21.84 20.87 -3.00
CA HIS A 411 23.29 20.90 -2.83
C HIS A 411 23.81 22.32 -2.53
N GLU A 412 23.33 23.35 -3.24
CA GLU A 412 23.76 24.74 -3.02
C GLU A 412 23.43 25.24 -1.61
N VAL A 413 22.25 24.92 -1.05
CA VAL A 413 21.89 25.35 0.32
C VAL A 413 22.60 24.56 1.42
N PHE A 414 22.97 23.29 1.19
CA PHE A 414 23.85 22.56 2.11
C PHE A 414 25.29 23.06 2.02
N ALA A 415 25.77 23.48 0.85
CA ALA A 415 27.07 24.13 0.71
C ALA A 415 27.11 25.55 1.34
N ASN A 416 25.99 26.29 1.28
CA ASN A 416 25.80 27.63 1.83
C ASN A 416 24.47 27.77 2.61
N PRO A 417 24.47 27.46 3.93
CA PRO A 417 23.27 27.49 4.76
C PRO A 417 22.56 28.85 4.86
N ALA A 418 23.18 29.95 4.44
CA ALA A 418 22.53 31.25 4.40
C ALA A 418 21.34 31.29 3.41
N LEU A 419 21.35 30.45 2.38
CA LEU A 419 20.35 30.46 1.31
C LEU A 419 18.95 29.98 1.75
N ILE A 420 18.84 29.20 2.82
CA ILE A 420 17.57 28.62 3.34
C ILE A 420 16.52 29.66 3.79
N ILE A 421 16.91 30.93 3.87
CA ILE A 421 15.98 32.04 4.12
C ILE A 421 15.12 32.36 2.88
N ARG A 422 15.63 32.06 1.67
CA ARG A 422 14.96 32.29 0.39
C ARG A 422 13.99 31.13 0.11
N GLN A 423 12.82 31.46 -0.45
CA GLN A 423 11.73 30.52 -0.60
C GLN A 423 12.09 29.29 -1.45
N ARG A 424 12.70 29.45 -2.64
CA ARG A 424 13.14 28.33 -3.51
C ARG A 424 13.88 27.20 -2.75
N TYR A 425 14.86 27.56 -1.93
CA TYR A 425 15.67 26.59 -1.18
C TYR A 425 14.92 25.99 0.01
N ARG A 426 14.10 26.80 0.70
CA ARG A 426 13.23 26.31 1.77
C ARG A 426 12.26 25.26 1.24
N ASP A 427 11.64 25.52 0.10
CA ASP A 427 10.58 24.68 -0.44
C ASP A 427 11.17 23.33 -0.91
N VAL A 428 12.35 23.32 -1.56
CA VAL A 428 13.08 22.09 -1.92
C VAL A 428 13.46 21.26 -0.68
N VAL A 429 14.11 21.85 0.34
CA VAL A 429 14.52 21.10 1.55
C VAL A 429 13.29 20.63 2.35
N THR A 430 12.21 21.41 2.38
CA THR A 430 10.94 21.01 3.01
C THR A 430 10.27 19.87 2.24
N GLY A 431 10.32 19.90 0.90
CA GLY A 431 9.84 18.84 0.02
C GLY A 431 10.61 17.55 0.25
N TYR A 432 11.94 17.59 0.31
CA TYR A 432 12.73 16.40 0.64
C TYR A 432 12.42 15.86 2.05
N LEU A 433 12.25 16.75 3.04
CA LEU A 433 11.94 16.33 4.41
C LEU A 433 10.55 15.71 4.54
N ARG A 434 9.52 16.26 3.88
CA ARG A 434 8.11 15.94 4.11
C ARG A 434 7.37 15.22 2.98
N GLY A 435 7.95 15.16 1.78
CA GLY A 435 7.39 14.40 0.66
C GLY A 435 7.36 12.92 1.01
N GLN A 436 6.22 12.27 0.77
CA GLN A 436 6.02 10.85 1.07
C GLN A 436 6.84 9.96 0.13
N ASP A 437 6.90 10.33 -1.15
CA ASP A 437 7.64 9.59 -2.18
C ASP A 437 9.16 9.87 -2.17
N VAL A 438 9.62 10.77 -1.29
CA VAL A 438 11.05 11.09 -1.14
C VAL A 438 11.59 10.37 0.10
N THR A 439 12.60 9.54 -0.06
CA THR A 439 13.19 8.78 1.07
C THR A 439 14.19 9.66 1.86
N PRO A 440 14.75 9.19 2.99
CA PRO A 440 15.73 9.96 3.75
C PRO A 440 17.10 10.11 3.05
N VAL A 441 17.39 9.26 2.05
CA VAL A 441 18.69 9.13 1.36
C VAL A 441 19.30 10.48 0.92
N PRO A 442 18.62 11.35 0.13
CA PRO A 442 19.23 12.60 -0.34
C PRO A 442 19.62 13.53 0.82
N LEU A 443 18.83 13.59 1.90
CA LEU A 443 19.14 14.44 3.05
C LEU A 443 20.32 13.87 3.87
N ARG A 444 20.37 12.55 4.08
CA ARG A 444 21.54 11.90 4.69
C ARG A 444 22.81 12.18 3.87
N ARG A 445 22.73 12.03 2.56
CA ARG A 445 23.88 12.15 1.66
C ARG A 445 24.41 13.59 1.55
N LEU A 446 23.51 14.57 1.44
CA LEU A 446 23.87 16.00 1.50
C LEU A 446 24.48 16.38 2.87
N ALA A 447 23.96 15.83 3.96
CA ALA A 447 24.46 16.12 5.29
C ALA A 447 25.78 15.41 5.64
N ALA A 448 26.05 14.23 5.06
CA ALA A 448 27.30 13.50 5.25
C ALA A 448 28.53 14.25 4.70
N GLN A 449 28.34 15.17 3.75
CA GLN A 449 29.40 16.03 3.22
C GLN A 449 29.88 17.08 4.25
N ASP A 450 28.95 17.67 5.02
CA ASP A 450 29.24 18.65 6.08
C ASP A 450 28.09 18.66 7.12
N PRO A 451 28.17 17.85 8.19
CA PRO A 451 27.13 17.78 9.21
C PRO A 451 26.92 19.10 9.96
N GLY A 452 27.96 19.96 10.03
CA GLY A 452 27.89 21.27 10.67
C GLY A 452 27.01 22.25 9.89
N LYS A 453 27.21 22.31 8.56
CA LYS A 453 26.36 23.08 7.65
C LYS A 453 24.94 22.52 7.56
N ALA A 454 24.77 21.20 7.48
CA ALA A 454 23.46 20.57 7.58
C ALA A 454 22.73 20.98 8.87
N GLY A 455 23.44 20.94 10.00
CA GLY A 455 22.96 21.46 11.27
C GLY A 455 22.53 22.93 11.19
N GLU A 456 23.28 23.79 10.49
CA GLU A 456 22.87 25.19 10.26
C GLU A 456 21.63 25.34 9.38
N VAL A 457 21.52 24.59 8.26
CA VAL A 457 20.34 24.57 7.40
C VAL A 457 19.09 24.25 8.22
N PHE A 458 19.13 23.18 9.03
CA PHE A 458 17.99 22.75 9.83
C PHE A 458 17.73 23.63 11.06
N ARG A 459 18.76 24.21 11.71
CA ARG A 459 18.56 25.24 12.76
C ARG A 459 17.74 26.41 12.22
N ARG A 460 18.10 26.92 11.03
CA ARG A 460 17.42 28.02 10.35
C ARG A 460 16.02 27.63 9.85
N LEU A 461 15.87 26.44 9.25
CA LEU A 461 14.60 25.93 8.72
C LEU A 461 13.57 25.66 9.83
N LEU A 462 13.98 24.97 10.90
CA LEU A 462 13.11 24.56 12.02
C LEU A 462 12.96 25.65 13.09
N LYS A 463 13.71 26.75 12.98
CA LYS A 463 13.83 27.82 13.99
C LYS A 463 14.26 27.32 15.39
N LYS A 464 15.02 26.22 15.44
CA LYS A 464 15.55 25.64 16.68
C LYS A 464 17.04 25.97 16.78
N LYS A 465 17.45 26.80 17.74
CA LYS A 465 18.85 27.27 17.85
C LYS A 465 19.84 26.15 18.17
N ASP A 466 19.42 25.18 18.96
CA ASP A 466 20.30 24.14 19.51
C ASP A 466 20.36 22.88 18.65
N PHE A 467 19.66 22.84 17.51
CA PHE A 467 19.62 21.67 16.63
C PHE A 467 21.01 21.35 16.07
N SER A 468 21.40 20.07 16.11
CA SER A 468 22.59 19.54 15.43
C SER A 468 22.19 18.36 14.56
N TRP A 469 22.71 18.28 13.33
CA TRP A 469 22.40 17.15 12.45
C TRP A 469 22.90 15.82 13.02
N GLU A 470 24.13 15.80 13.56
CA GLU A 470 24.75 14.60 14.12
C GLU A 470 23.96 13.98 15.28
N ARG A 471 23.28 14.81 16.08
CA ARG A 471 22.51 14.39 17.26
C ARG A 471 21.02 14.21 16.95
N ASP A 472 20.44 15.11 16.18
CA ASP A 472 18.98 15.24 16.03
C ASP A 472 18.49 14.83 14.62
N GLY A 473 19.38 14.64 13.65
CA GLY A 473 19.06 14.40 12.24
C GLY A 473 18.22 13.13 12.03
N GLU A 474 18.67 11.99 12.55
CA GLU A 474 17.91 10.74 12.46
C GLU A 474 16.57 10.79 13.22
N ALA A 475 16.49 11.52 14.34
CA ALA A 475 15.23 11.73 15.05
C ALA A 475 14.26 12.63 14.26
N LEU A 476 14.79 13.63 13.54
CA LEU A 476 14.02 14.47 12.62
C LEU A 476 13.49 13.67 11.42
N LEU A 477 14.32 12.81 10.83
CA LEU A 477 13.93 11.95 9.71
C LEU A 477 12.88 10.93 10.15
N ARG A 478 13.07 10.23 11.28
CA ARG A 478 12.06 9.33 11.88
C ARG A 478 10.72 10.01 12.13
N LYS A 479 10.74 11.26 12.61
CA LYS A 479 9.52 12.04 12.84
C LYS A 479 8.77 12.39 11.56
N HIS A 480 9.49 12.65 10.47
CA HIS A 480 8.88 13.14 9.21
C HIS A 480 8.66 12.06 8.15
N LYS A 481 9.27 10.89 8.30
CA LYS A 481 9.14 9.74 7.40
C LYS A 481 8.88 8.44 8.18
N PRO A 482 7.88 8.40 9.10
CA PRO A 482 7.69 7.27 10.00
C PRO A 482 7.60 5.93 9.27
N ASP A 483 6.88 5.90 8.13
CA ASP A 483 6.65 4.70 7.33
C ASP A 483 7.94 4.10 6.74
N TRP A 484 8.94 4.93 6.42
CA TRP A 484 10.28 4.45 5.99
C TRP A 484 11.04 3.76 7.12
N PHE A 485 10.79 4.16 8.38
CA PHE A 485 11.44 3.58 9.56
C PHE A 485 10.59 2.50 10.25
N ALA A 486 9.34 2.28 9.83
CA ALA A 486 8.43 1.29 10.40
C ALA A 486 8.88 -0.15 10.10
N SER A 487 9.55 -0.35 8.96
CA SER A 487 10.16 -1.61 8.54
C SER A 487 11.46 -1.33 7.78
N PRO A 488 12.40 -2.29 7.66
CA PRO A 488 13.55 -2.16 6.78
C PRO A 488 13.11 -1.83 5.33
N PRO A 489 13.80 -0.91 4.62
CA PRO A 489 13.48 -0.61 3.21
C PRO A 489 13.55 -1.88 2.37
N LEU A 490 12.55 -2.13 1.54
CA LEU A 490 12.52 -3.34 0.70
C LEU A 490 13.25 -3.09 -0.64
N PRO A 491 13.90 -4.10 -1.23
CA PRO A 491 14.59 -3.94 -2.50
C PRO A 491 13.69 -3.41 -3.62
N ARG A 492 14.26 -2.62 -4.53
CA ARG A 492 13.55 -2.06 -5.71
C ARG A 492 13.49 -3.04 -6.88
N VAL A 493 14.12 -4.20 -6.77
CA VAL A 493 14.16 -5.28 -7.77
C VAL A 493 13.39 -6.50 -7.27
N ILE A 494 12.57 -7.11 -8.14
CA ILE A 494 11.90 -8.38 -7.87
C ILE A 494 12.63 -9.50 -8.60
N PRO A 495 13.04 -10.58 -7.92
CA PRO A 495 13.55 -11.78 -8.56
C PRO A 495 12.39 -12.59 -9.15
N VAL A 496 12.18 -12.39 -10.46
CA VAL A 496 11.26 -13.15 -11.33
C VAL A 496 11.91 -14.44 -11.80
#